data_AF-A0A2E1Q363-F1
#
_entry.id   AF-A0A2E1Q363-F1
#
_cell.length_a   1.000
_cell.length_b   1.000
_cell.length_c   1.000
_cell.angle_alpha   90.00
_cell.angle_beta   90.00
_cell.angle_gamma   90.00
#
_symmetry.space_group_name_H-M   'P 1'
#
loop_
_entity.id
_entity.type
_entity.pdbx_description
1 polymer ?
#
loop_
_entity_poly.entity_id
_entity_poly.type
_entity_poly.pdbx_seq_one_letter_code
_entity_poly.pdbx_strand_id
1 'polypeptide(L)'
;MKITIRAKRNDEILEFSMVPYSHPLAYEWCEELKKFKQEKIEILEKNRIYGLNRTWNAPDIIKNLKNCYEIINKWKPIIGSIDFSEPSQELMNELHVYFENMVGLDHARSRILKDSPPEVAQAIIDFNIMIHFYEDYCRHEMNQTYSRLVVTFNTSRKHFIKDEDFQRFTLAHKAGDVVLNYCHVGKPIWDVIKDDDHHVTLENILPQSKWSGDFMVLFTPGHRNLNRCEQMIDQFWKERGEDLKKIGLHRNDPKLAIGRLPVARLEEDPMDLRERIYGITEIVDVSVEDELNVSPPHEGNEVSLQRF
;
A
#
# COMPACT_ATOMS: atom_id res chain seq x y z
N MET A 1 8.30 -7.27 -20.19
CA MET A 1 7.92 -5.91 -19.74
C MET A 1 8.71 -5.63 -18.50
N LYS A 2 9.32 -4.45 -18.41
CA LYS A 2 10.15 -4.04 -17.28
C LYS A 2 9.57 -2.75 -16.69
N ILE A 3 9.36 -2.71 -15.38
CA ILE A 3 8.96 -1.48 -14.69
C ILE A 3 10.19 -0.94 -13.97
N THR A 4 10.53 0.32 -14.19
CA THR A 4 11.68 0.99 -13.57
C THR A 4 11.21 2.11 -12.66
N ILE A 5 11.72 2.11 -11.43
CA ILE A 5 11.55 3.20 -10.46
C ILE A 5 12.81 4.03 -10.44
N ARG A 6 12.65 5.36 -10.54
CA ARG A 6 13.71 6.34 -10.29
C ARG A 6 13.47 6.97 -8.92
N ALA A 7 14.46 6.94 -8.05
CA ALA A 7 14.40 7.54 -6.72
C ALA A 7 15.59 8.47 -6.49
N LYS A 8 15.37 9.54 -5.73
CA LYS A 8 16.38 10.54 -5.41
C LYS A 8 17.02 10.24 -4.06
N ARG A 9 18.35 10.28 -4.00
CA ARG A 9 19.16 10.29 -2.77
C ARG A 9 20.13 11.46 -2.86
N ASN A 10 19.91 12.50 -2.05
CA ASN A 10 20.61 13.79 -2.21
C ASN A 10 20.44 14.30 -3.66
N ASP A 11 21.52 14.57 -4.40
CA ASP A 11 21.46 14.97 -5.81
C ASP A 11 21.63 13.80 -6.81
N GLU A 12 21.72 12.57 -6.31
CA GLU A 12 21.84 11.35 -7.13
C GLU A 12 20.46 10.76 -7.46
N ILE A 13 20.28 10.31 -8.70
CA ILE A 13 19.13 9.50 -9.12
C ILE A 13 19.56 8.04 -9.16
N LEU A 14 18.93 7.23 -8.31
CA LEU A 14 19.05 5.78 -8.30
C LEU A 14 17.93 5.16 -9.11
N GLU A 15 18.25 4.04 -9.75
CA GLU A 15 17.29 3.26 -10.53
C GLU A 15 17.31 1.80 -10.06
N PHE A 16 16.13 1.19 -10.09
CA PHE A 16 15.94 -0.23 -9.89
C PHE A 16 14.69 -0.68 -10.61
N SER A 17 14.59 -1.98 -10.86
CA SER A 17 13.56 -2.52 -11.73
C SER A 17 12.84 -3.70 -11.13
N MET A 18 11.63 -3.90 -11.62
CA MET A 18 10.75 -5.01 -11.27
C MET A 18 10.18 -5.63 -12.55
N VAL A 19 9.82 -6.90 -12.45
CA VAL A 19 9.24 -7.70 -13.53
C VAL A 19 7.84 -8.11 -13.11
N PRO A 20 6.81 -7.88 -13.94
CA PRO A 20 5.45 -8.29 -13.61
C PRO A 20 5.33 -9.82 -13.56
N TYR A 21 4.39 -10.31 -12.76
CA TYR A 21 4.01 -11.72 -12.84
C TYR A 21 3.29 -12.02 -14.16
N SER A 22 3.23 -13.30 -14.52
CA SER A 22 2.68 -13.76 -15.81
C SER A 22 1.14 -13.85 -15.86
N HIS A 23 0.42 -13.31 -14.89
CA HIS A 23 -1.04 -13.39 -14.86
C HIS A 23 -1.73 -12.14 -15.43
N PRO A 24 -2.98 -12.24 -15.93
CA PRO A 24 -3.68 -11.14 -16.59
C PRO A 24 -3.69 -9.83 -15.81
N LEU A 25 -4.02 -9.88 -14.50
CA LEU A 25 -4.04 -8.68 -13.66
C LEU A 25 -2.70 -7.91 -13.63
N ALA A 26 -1.56 -8.62 -13.65
CA ALA A 26 -0.25 -7.97 -13.63
C ALA A 26 0.01 -7.21 -14.94
N TYR A 27 -0.39 -7.78 -16.08
CA TYR A 27 -0.32 -7.09 -17.37
C TYR A 27 -1.28 -5.90 -17.44
N GLU A 28 -2.51 -6.05 -16.96
CA GLU A 28 -3.48 -4.94 -16.90
C GLU A 28 -2.97 -3.79 -16.05
N TRP A 29 -2.35 -4.10 -14.91
CA TRP A 29 -1.70 -3.10 -14.05
C TRP A 29 -0.51 -2.42 -14.75
N CYS A 30 0.34 -3.16 -15.48
CA CYS A 30 1.43 -2.56 -16.27
C CYS A 30 0.92 -1.61 -17.35
N GLU A 31 -0.13 -2.00 -18.08
CA GLU A 31 -0.76 -1.15 -19.08
C GLU A 31 -1.37 0.11 -18.45
N GLU A 32 -1.88 0.02 -17.23
CA GLU A 32 -2.35 1.18 -16.48
C GLU A 32 -1.22 2.15 -16.12
N LEU A 33 -0.08 1.63 -15.65
CA LEU A 33 1.11 2.44 -15.40
C LEU A 33 1.64 3.12 -16.69
N LYS A 34 1.61 2.44 -17.84
CA LYS A 34 1.94 3.04 -19.14
C LYS A 34 1.03 4.22 -19.46
N LYS A 35 -0.28 4.06 -19.27
CA LYS A 35 -1.25 5.15 -19.48
C LYS A 35 -0.95 6.32 -18.57
N PHE A 36 -0.67 6.07 -17.29
CA PHE A 36 -0.30 7.14 -16.34
C PHE A 36 0.92 7.93 -16.83
N LYS A 37 1.94 7.24 -17.35
CA LYS A 37 3.11 7.91 -17.94
C LYS A 37 2.76 8.75 -19.17
N GLN A 38 1.95 8.21 -20.09
CA GLN A 38 1.52 8.90 -21.31
C GLN A 38 0.66 10.14 -21.01
N GLU A 39 -0.23 10.01 -20.03
CA GLU A 39 -1.12 11.07 -19.55
C GLU A 39 -0.42 12.05 -18.59
N LYS A 40 0.86 11.80 -18.26
CA LYS A 40 1.66 12.58 -17.31
C LYS A 40 0.99 12.69 -15.93
N ILE A 41 0.37 11.61 -15.47
CA ILE A 41 -0.13 11.51 -14.10
C ILE A 41 1.06 11.48 -13.15
N GLU A 42 1.12 12.46 -12.26
CA GLU A 42 2.21 12.61 -11.30
C GLU A 42 2.08 11.67 -10.11
N ILE A 43 3.21 11.29 -9.52
CA ILE A 43 3.25 10.65 -8.20
C ILE A 43 2.88 11.71 -7.18
N LEU A 44 1.84 11.44 -6.39
CA LEU A 44 1.30 12.38 -5.41
C LEU A 44 2.20 12.49 -4.18
N GLU A 45 2.50 11.36 -3.55
CA GLU A 45 3.14 11.29 -2.23
C GLU A 45 4.56 10.75 -2.35
N LYS A 46 5.46 11.54 -2.93
CA LYS A 46 6.78 11.07 -3.35
C LYS A 46 7.71 10.63 -2.22
N ASN A 47 7.41 11.00 -0.98
CA ASN A 47 8.24 10.74 0.20
C ASN A 47 7.79 9.54 1.03
N ARG A 48 6.82 8.72 0.56
CA ARG A 48 6.32 7.53 1.27
C ARG A 48 7.30 6.37 1.23
N ILE A 49 8.39 6.58 1.94
CA ILE A 49 9.59 5.76 2.00
C ILE A 49 9.78 5.38 3.46
N TYR A 50 9.60 4.09 3.78
CA TYR A 50 9.56 3.61 5.16
C TYR A 50 10.72 2.64 5.41
N GLY A 51 11.52 2.89 6.45
CA GLY A 51 12.65 2.03 6.82
C GLY A 51 13.83 2.03 5.84
N LEU A 52 13.86 2.98 4.89
CA LEU A 52 14.90 3.12 3.85
C LEU A 52 15.69 4.44 3.96
N ASN A 53 15.43 5.25 4.98
CA ASN A 53 16.20 6.43 5.33
C ASN A 53 16.03 6.72 6.83
N ARG A 54 16.74 7.74 7.34
CA ARG A 54 16.56 8.28 8.70
C ARG A 54 15.95 9.68 8.68
N THR A 55 15.24 10.03 7.62
CA THR A 55 14.67 11.37 7.44
C THR A 55 13.60 11.64 8.49
N TRP A 56 12.93 10.58 8.97
CA TRP A 56 11.87 10.66 9.96
C TRP A 56 12.30 10.04 11.28
N ASN A 57 12.07 10.76 12.37
CA ASN A 57 12.13 10.26 13.73
C ASN A 57 10.77 10.49 14.42
N ALA A 58 10.49 9.75 15.49
CA ALA A 58 9.21 9.87 16.20
C ALA A 58 8.86 11.31 16.61
N PRO A 59 9.77 12.11 17.23
CA PRO A 59 9.48 13.51 17.56
C PRO A 59 9.02 14.36 16.36
N ASP A 60 9.69 14.25 15.21
CA ASP A 60 9.34 15.02 14.01
C ASP A 60 8.02 14.54 13.40
N ILE A 61 7.76 13.23 13.38
CA ILE A 61 6.48 12.68 12.91
C ILE A 61 5.34 13.22 13.77
N ILE A 62 5.48 13.15 15.10
CA ILE A 62 4.45 13.62 16.05
C ILE A 62 4.25 15.13 15.96
N LYS A 63 5.32 15.91 15.78
CA LYS A 63 5.22 17.35 15.55
C LYS A 63 4.40 17.66 14.29
N ASN A 64 4.64 16.95 13.18
CA ASN A 64 3.89 17.14 11.93
C ASN A 64 2.44 16.67 12.04
N LEU A 65 2.19 15.54 12.73
CA LEU A 65 0.85 15.06 13.03
C LEU A 65 0.06 16.09 13.85
N LYS A 66 0.68 16.67 14.88
CA LYS A 66 0.10 17.73 15.71
C LYS A 66 -0.18 18.99 14.90
N ASN A 67 0.70 19.38 13.98
CA ASN A 67 0.46 20.52 13.10
C ASN A 67 -0.77 20.28 12.19
N CYS A 68 -0.92 19.08 11.64
CA CYS A 68 -2.12 18.73 10.86
C CYS A 68 -3.38 18.82 11.72
N TYR A 69 -3.34 18.25 12.93
CA TYR A 69 -4.42 18.35 13.92
C TYR A 69 -4.80 19.81 14.22
N GLU A 70 -3.83 20.70 14.45
CA GLU A 70 -4.05 22.11 14.75
C GLU A 70 -4.67 22.87 13.56
N ILE A 71 -4.20 22.63 12.33
CA ILE A 71 -4.77 23.24 11.12
C ILE A 71 -6.24 22.83 10.95
N ILE A 72 -6.53 21.54 11.08
CA ILE A 72 -7.89 20.98 10.96
C ILE A 72 -8.81 21.60 12.03
N ASN A 73 -8.41 21.53 13.29
CA ASN A 73 -9.24 21.99 14.40
C ASN A 73 -9.40 23.51 14.49
N LYS A 74 -8.44 24.29 13.97
CA LYS A 74 -8.57 25.73 13.82
C LYS A 74 -9.65 26.12 12.82
N TRP A 75 -9.79 25.37 11.73
CA TRP A 75 -10.87 25.59 10.75
C TRP A 75 -12.22 25.14 11.33
N LYS A 76 -12.27 23.93 11.88
CA LYS A 76 -13.46 23.38 12.53
C LYS A 76 -13.03 22.35 13.59
N PRO A 77 -13.51 22.45 14.85
CA PRO A 77 -13.13 21.51 15.92
C PRO A 77 -13.76 20.14 15.69
N ILE A 78 -13.15 19.33 14.82
CA ILE A 78 -13.62 18.02 14.39
C ILE A 78 -13.00 16.92 15.26
N ILE A 79 -11.71 17.05 15.56
CA ILE A 79 -10.96 16.07 16.34
C ILE A 79 -11.05 16.46 17.81
N GLY A 80 -11.36 15.49 18.68
CA GLY A 80 -11.37 15.68 20.12
C GLY A 80 -10.01 16.11 20.68
N SER A 81 -9.94 16.43 21.97
CA SER A 81 -8.66 16.74 22.60
C SER A 81 -7.77 15.49 22.62
N ILE A 82 -6.62 15.55 21.97
CA ILE A 82 -5.65 14.45 21.90
C ILE A 82 -4.41 14.77 22.73
N ASP A 83 -3.93 13.78 23.49
CA ASP A 83 -2.61 13.81 24.11
C ASP A 83 -1.59 13.08 23.21
N PHE A 84 -0.63 13.83 22.69
CA PHE A 84 0.43 13.30 21.82
C PHE A 84 1.73 12.97 22.59
N SER A 85 1.73 13.02 23.93
CA SER A 85 2.93 12.78 24.74
C SER A 85 3.41 11.32 24.69
N GLU A 86 2.47 10.37 24.69
CA GLU A 86 2.75 8.92 24.61
C GLU A 86 1.82 8.25 23.59
N PRO A 87 2.07 8.42 22.28
CA PRO A 87 1.20 7.87 21.25
C PRO A 87 1.26 6.34 21.24
N SER A 88 0.09 5.69 21.25
CA SER A 88 -0.06 4.23 21.22
C SER A 88 -0.70 3.77 19.90
N GLN A 89 -0.67 2.47 19.62
CA GLN A 89 -1.43 1.91 18.48
C GLN A 89 -2.93 2.18 18.62
N GLU A 90 -3.45 2.16 19.85
CA GLU A 90 -4.84 2.50 20.15
C GLU A 90 -5.16 3.94 19.74
N LEU A 91 -4.28 4.89 20.08
CA LEU A 91 -4.42 6.27 19.62
C LEU A 91 -4.38 6.35 18.10
N MET A 92 -3.45 5.66 17.44
CA MET A 92 -3.37 5.68 15.96
C MET A 92 -4.66 5.13 15.32
N ASN A 93 -5.25 4.07 15.88
CA ASN A 93 -6.54 3.54 15.45
C ASN A 93 -7.68 4.56 15.64
N GLU A 94 -7.72 5.28 16.77
CA GLU A 94 -8.68 6.38 17.00
C GLU A 94 -8.50 7.51 15.96
N LEU A 95 -7.25 7.91 15.68
CA LEU A 95 -6.95 8.96 14.71
C LEU A 95 -7.35 8.55 13.28
N HIS A 96 -7.21 7.27 12.90
CA HIS A 96 -7.73 6.75 11.63
C HIS A 96 -9.24 6.96 11.50
N VAL A 97 -10.01 6.74 12.58
CA VAL A 97 -11.46 6.98 12.56
C VAL A 97 -11.81 8.44 12.32
N TYR A 98 -11.07 9.39 12.92
CA TYR A 98 -11.25 10.81 12.59
C TYR A 98 -10.96 11.09 11.11
N PHE A 99 -9.88 10.53 10.56
CA PHE A 99 -9.57 10.66 9.14
C PHE A 99 -10.69 10.10 8.24
N GLU A 100 -11.15 8.89 8.51
CA GLU A 100 -12.24 8.24 7.76
C GLU A 100 -13.51 9.09 7.79
N ASN A 101 -13.88 9.67 8.93
CA ASN A 101 -15.03 10.57 9.06
C ASN A 101 -14.83 11.89 8.28
N MET A 102 -13.62 12.45 8.30
CA MET A 102 -13.30 13.67 7.56
C MET A 102 -13.30 13.44 6.05
N VAL A 103 -12.92 12.26 5.58
CA VAL A 103 -12.81 11.97 4.15
C VAL A 103 -14.12 11.40 3.59
N GLY A 104 -14.83 10.59 4.38
CA GLY A 104 -16.00 9.82 3.98
C GLY A 104 -15.67 8.64 3.06
N LEU A 105 -16.65 7.74 2.90
CA LEU A 105 -16.51 6.53 2.11
C LEU A 105 -16.21 6.82 0.63
N ASP A 106 -15.63 5.83 -0.06
CA ASP A 106 -15.30 5.89 -1.48
C ASP A 106 -16.46 6.39 -2.38
N HIS A 107 -17.70 5.98 -2.06
CA HIS A 107 -18.92 6.35 -2.81
C HIS A 107 -19.69 7.51 -2.18
N ALA A 108 -19.26 8.00 -1.02
CA ALA A 108 -19.93 9.03 -0.25
C ALA A 108 -18.89 9.90 0.48
N ARG A 109 -18.10 10.65 -0.30
CA ARG A 109 -17.13 11.62 0.25
C ARG A 109 -17.85 12.58 1.19
N SER A 110 -17.23 12.84 2.32
CA SER A 110 -17.82 13.71 3.33
C SER A 110 -17.86 15.17 2.82
N ARG A 111 -18.77 15.97 3.37
CA ARG A 111 -18.74 17.42 3.17
C ARG A 111 -17.53 18.09 3.81
N ILE A 112 -16.93 17.46 4.83
CA ILE A 112 -15.76 18.01 5.53
C ILE A 112 -14.60 18.19 4.55
N LEU A 113 -14.20 17.13 3.83
CA LEU A 113 -13.12 17.24 2.85
C LEU A 113 -13.53 18.06 1.61
N LYS A 114 -14.79 17.94 1.17
CA LYS A 114 -15.26 18.64 -0.04
C LYS A 114 -15.31 20.15 0.13
N ASP A 115 -15.70 20.61 1.31
CA ASP A 115 -15.94 22.02 1.59
C ASP A 115 -14.74 22.68 2.31
N SER A 116 -13.67 21.92 2.60
CA SER A 116 -12.49 22.45 3.29
C SER A 116 -11.62 23.33 2.37
N PRO A 117 -10.99 24.38 2.92
CA PRO A 117 -9.97 25.12 2.20
C PRO A 117 -8.82 24.22 1.73
N PRO A 118 -8.11 24.53 0.64
CA PRO A 118 -7.03 23.68 0.11
C PRO A 118 -5.97 23.29 1.14
N GLU A 119 -5.56 24.22 2.00
CA GLU A 119 -4.59 23.95 3.08
C GLU A 119 -5.13 22.93 4.10
N VAL A 120 -6.42 22.99 4.42
CA VAL A 120 -7.08 22.05 5.35
C VAL A 120 -7.29 20.70 4.69
N ALA A 121 -7.69 20.67 3.41
CA ALA A 121 -7.77 19.45 2.63
C ALA A 121 -6.42 18.72 2.60
N GLN A 122 -5.33 19.45 2.35
CA GLN A 122 -3.98 18.90 2.41
C GLN A 122 -3.64 18.39 3.81
N ALA A 123 -3.93 19.17 4.87
CA ALA A 123 -3.70 18.73 6.24
C ALA A 123 -4.46 17.45 6.60
N ILE A 124 -5.68 17.24 6.08
CA ILE A 124 -6.45 16.00 6.26
C ILE A 124 -5.72 14.81 5.61
N ILE A 125 -5.17 14.98 4.41
CA ILE A 125 -4.41 13.93 3.72
C ILE A 125 -3.10 13.64 4.48
N ASP A 126 -2.34 14.69 4.80
CA ASP A 126 -1.06 14.59 5.51
C ASP A 126 -1.24 13.99 6.91
N PHE A 127 -2.38 14.24 7.57
CA PHE A 127 -2.73 13.64 8.85
C PHE A 127 -2.66 12.11 8.79
N ASN A 128 -3.29 11.49 7.78
CA ASN A 128 -3.24 10.04 7.60
C ASN A 128 -1.85 9.53 7.23
N ILE A 129 -1.11 10.30 6.42
CA ILE A 129 0.27 9.96 6.07
C ILE A 129 1.15 9.94 7.32
N MET A 130 0.99 10.92 8.23
CA MET A 130 1.75 11.00 9.48
C MET A 130 1.41 9.87 10.45
N ILE A 131 0.13 9.47 10.54
CA ILE A 131 -0.27 8.27 11.30
C ILE A 131 0.49 7.06 10.79
N HIS A 132 0.48 6.81 9.46
CA HIS A 132 1.20 5.68 8.88
C HIS A 132 2.72 5.75 9.06
N PHE A 133 3.32 6.95 9.00
CA PHE A 133 4.75 7.11 9.31
C PHE A 133 5.05 6.72 10.76
N TYR A 134 4.18 7.09 11.70
CA TYR A 134 4.37 6.73 13.11
C TYR A 134 4.24 5.22 13.32
N GLU A 135 3.19 4.60 12.78
CA GLU A 135 2.99 3.15 12.87
C GLU A 135 4.16 2.36 12.26
N ASP A 136 4.66 2.80 11.10
CA ASP A 136 5.80 2.17 10.45
C ASP A 136 7.12 2.42 11.19
N TYR A 137 7.29 3.59 11.80
CA TYR A 137 8.42 3.86 12.69
C TYR A 137 8.42 2.86 13.85
N CYS A 138 7.29 2.70 14.55
CA CYS A 138 7.15 1.73 15.63
C CYS A 138 7.42 0.29 15.15
N ARG A 139 6.91 -0.09 13.98
CA ARG A 139 7.19 -1.40 13.36
C ARG A 139 8.68 -1.59 13.05
N HIS A 140 9.35 -0.56 12.56
CA HIS A 140 10.77 -0.60 12.25
C HIS A 140 11.63 -0.71 13.52
N GLU A 141 11.27 -0.01 14.60
CA GLU A 141 11.94 -0.15 15.90
C GLU A 141 11.83 -1.57 16.45
N MET A 142 10.68 -2.23 16.27
CA MET A 142 10.48 -3.64 16.62
C MET A 142 11.17 -4.62 15.65
N ASN A 143 11.28 -4.24 14.38
CA ASN A 143 11.89 -5.04 13.33
C ASN A 143 12.66 -4.14 12.35
N GLN A 144 13.96 -4.01 12.58
CA GLN A 144 14.87 -3.16 11.81
C GLN A 144 14.99 -3.55 10.33
N THR A 145 14.42 -4.67 9.90
CA THR A 145 14.37 -5.08 8.48
C THR A 145 13.11 -4.60 7.78
N TYR A 146 12.07 -4.20 8.52
CA TYR A 146 10.82 -3.70 7.94
C TYR A 146 11.07 -2.44 7.13
N SER A 147 10.83 -2.56 5.84
CA SER A 147 10.96 -1.46 4.89
C SER A 147 10.04 -1.65 3.71
N ARG A 148 9.53 -0.53 3.19
CA ARG A 148 8.61 -0.51 2.05
C ARG A 148 8.68 0.84 1.32
N LEU A 149 8.35 0.79 0.04
CA LEU A 149 8.05 1.98 -0.76
C LEU A 149 6.57 1.96 -1.10
N VAL A 150 5.89 3.09 -0.98
CA VAL A 150 4.49 3.22 -1.39
C VAL A 150 4.42 4.26 -2.50
N VAL A 151 3.84 3.86 -3.63
CA VAL A 151 3.62 4.71 -4.79
C VAL A 151 2.13 4.95 -4.95
N THR A 152 1.74 6.23 -4.90
CA THR A 152 0.38 6.70 -5.13
C THR A 152 0.40 7.73 -6.26
N PHE A 153 -0.45 7.55 -7.26
CA PHE A 153 -0.60 8.46 -8.39
C PHE A 153 -1.72 9.47 -8.14
N ASN A 154 -1.58 10.68 -8.67
CA ASN A 154 -2.58 11.75 -8.55
C ASN A 154 -3.76 11.50 -9.52
N THR A 155 -4.53 10.45 -9.25
CA THR A 155 -5.68 10.04 -10.07
C THR A 155 -6.72 9.31 -9.22
N SER A 156 -7.99 9.45 -9.60
CA SER A 156 -9.11 8.73 -8.98
C SER A 156 -9.45 7.43 -9.73
N ARG A 157 -8.69 7.07 -10.77
CA ARG A 157 -8.97 5.92 -11.62
C ARG A 157 -8.79 4.61 -10.83
N LYS A 158 -9.87 3.83 -10.80
CA LYS A 158 -9.94 2.53 -10.14
C LYS A 158 -10.64 1.53 -11.04
N HIS A 159 -10.23 0.28 -10.97
CA HIS A 159 -10.73 -0.86 -11.72
C HIS A 159 -11.25 -1.92 -10.77
N PHE A 160 -12.30 -2.66 -11.14
CA PHE A 160 -12.77 -3.78 -10.32
C PHE A 160 -11.80 -4.96 -10.43
N ILE A 161 -11.57 -5.65 -9.30
CA ILE A 161 -10.87 -6.93 -9.29
C ILE A 161 -11.79 -7.99 -9.89
N LYS A 162 -11.28 -8.77 -10.83
CA LYS A 162 -12.03 -9.87 -11.45
C LYS A 162 -12.18 -11.02 -10.47
N ASP A 163 -13.27 -11.77 -10.60
CA ASP A 163 -13.57 -12.90 -9.70
C ASP A 163 -12.41 -13.92 -9.61
N GLU A 164 -11.71 -14.17 -10.72
CA GLU A 164 -10.57 -15.08 -10.80
C GLU A 164 -9.29 -14.57 -10.12
N ASP A 165 -9.19 -13.27 -9.82
CA ASP A 165 -8.00 -12.67 -9.22
C ASP A 165 -8.06 -12.65 -7.69
N PHE A 166 -9.24 -12.84 -7.09
CA PHE A 166 -9.37 -12.91 -5.62
C PHE A 166 -8.56 -14.07 -5.00
N GLN A 167 -8.40 -15.19 -5.73
CA GLN A 167 -7.56 -16.30 -5.28
C GLN A 167 -6.06 -15.97 -5.18
N ARG A 168 -5.62 -14.82 -5.70
CA ARG A 168 -4.22 -14.38 -5.68
C ARG A 168 -3.84 -13.61 -4.43
N PHE A 169 -4.82 -13.21 -3.62
CA PHE A 169 -4.51 -12.60 -2.33
C PHE A 169 -3.74 -13.58 -1.46
N THR A 170 -2.70 -13.08 -0.81
CA THR A 170 -1.83 -13.91 0.02
C THR A 170 -1.32 -13.17 1.25
N LEU A 171 -1.29 -13.87 2.37
CA LEU A 171 -0.58 -13.44 3.58
C LEU A 171 0.92 -13.78 3.51
N ALA A 172 1.32 -14.68 2.60
CA ALA A 172 2.67 -15.22 2.44
C ALA A 172 3.42 -14.59 1.26
N HIS A 173 3.28 -13.27 1.06
CA HIS A 173 4.10 -12.56 0.08
C HIS A 173 5.60 -12.70 0.40
N LYS A 174 6.45 -12.63 -0.62
CA LYS A 174 7.90 -12.73 -0.49
C LYS A 174 8.51 -11.33 -0.35
N ALA A 175 9.72 -11.28 0.21
CA ALA A 175 10.54 -10.08 0.07
C ALA A 175 10.79 -9.83 -1.43
N GLY A 176 10.68 -8.58 -1.84
CA GLY A 176 10.74 -8.14 -3.23
C GLY A 176 9.42 -8.20 -3.98
N ASP A 177 8.34 -8.69 -3.38
CA ASP A 177 7.03 -8.62 -4.02
C ASP A 177 6.57 -7.17 -4.13
N VAL A 178 5.96 -6.87 -5.27
CA VAL A 178 5.25 -5.63 -5.55
C VAL A 178 3.77 -5.93 -5.52
N VAL A 179 3.05 -5.25 -4.63
CA VAL A 179 1.65 -5.53 -4.35
C VAL A 179 0.80 -4.29 -4.63
N LEU A 180 -0.45 -4.51 -5.03
CA LEU A 180 -1.40 -3.41 -5.18
C LEU A 180 -1.71 -2.77 -3.83
N ASN A 181 -1.82 -1.45 -3.80
CA ASN A 181 -2.26 -0.73 -2.62
C ASN A 181 -3.76 -0.98 -2.37
N TYR A 182 -4.14 -0.93 -1.10
CA TYR A 182 -5.55 -0.87 -0.73
C TYR A 182 -6.08 0.52 -1.08
N CYS A 183 -7.07 0.59 -1.98
CA CYS A 183 -7.53 1.85 -2.57
C CYS A 183 -8.89 2.32 -2.04
N HIS A 184 -9.44 1.71 -0.99
CA HIS A 184 -10.71 2.14 -0.39
C HIS A 184 -10.47 3.00 0.86
N VAL A 185 -11.46 3.82 1.22
CA VAL A 185 -11.54 4.42 2.57
C VAL A 185 -12.21 3.41 3.51
N GLY A 186 -11.49 3.01 4.55
CA GLY A 186 -11.85 1.94 5.50
C GLY A 186 -10.65 1.01 5.73
N LYS A 187 -10.86 -0.13 6.39
CA LYS A 187 -9.84 -1.16 6.62
C LYS A 187 -10.23 -2.51 6.03
N PRO A 188 -9.30 -3.24 5.36
CA PRO A 188 -9.54 -4.64 5.02
C PRO A 188 -9.56 -5.50 6.29
N ILE A 189 -10.34 -6.59 6.27
CA ILE A 189 -10.52 -7.51 7.40
C ILE A 189 -9.20 -7.92 8.05
N TRP A 190 -8.17 -8.20 7.24
CA TRP A 190 -6.86 -8.58 7.77
C TRP A 190 -6.23 -7.50 8.66
N ASP A 191 -6.36 -6.24 8.28
CA ASP A 191 -5.77 -5.13 9.03
C ASP A 191 -6.54 -4.90 10.33
N VAL A 192 -7.87 -5.08 10.33
CA VAL A 192 -8.67 -5.08 11.57
C VAL A 192 -8.20 -6.16 12.54
N ILE A 193 -8.01 -7.39 12.04
CA ILE A 193 -7.58 -8.54 12.85
C ILE A 193 -6.17 -8.37 13.39
N LYS A 194 -5.22 -7.93 12.55
CA LYS A 194 -3.79 -7.87 12.93
C LYS A 194 -3.52 -6.73 13.93
N ASP A 195 -4.27 -5.64 13.83
CA ASP A 195 -4.10 -4.42 14.65
C ASP A 195 -4.94 -4.47 15.93
N ASP A 196 -5.75 -5.54 16.13
CA ASP A 196 -6.75 -5.66 17.20
C ASP A 196 -7.63 -4.40 17.30
N ASP A 197 -8.11 -3.94 16.13
CA ASP A 197 -8.78 -2.65 16.00
C ASP A 197 -10.26 -2.74 16.38
N HIS A 198 -10.60 -2.19 17.56
CA HIS A 198 -11.97 -2.12 18.06
C HIS A 198 -12.72 -0.84 17.66
N HIS A 199 -12.05 0.12 17.02
CA HIS A 199 -12.61 1.42 16.63
C HIS A 199 -13.26 1.41 15.26
N VAL A 200 -12.80 0.52 14.38
CA VAL A 200 -13.38 0.38 13.04
C VAL A 200 -14.86 0.00 13.10
N THR A 201 -15.69 0.84 12.50
CA THR A 201 -17.12 0.56 12.35
C THR A 201 -17.33 -0.59 11.36
N LEU A 202 -18.43 -1.34 11.51
CA LEU A 202 -18.70 -2.48 10.63
C LEU A 202 -18.74 -2.05 9.16
N GLU A 203 -19.29 -0.88 8.88
CA GLU A 203 -19.42 -0.30 7.54
C GLU A 203 -18.06 0.10 6.92
N ASN A 204 -17.04 0.32 7.75
CA ASN A 204 -15.68 0.63 7.32
C ASN A 204 -14.79 -0.63 7.17
N ILE A 205 -15.31 -1.81 7.50
CA ILE A 205 -14.63 -3.08 7.20
C ILE A 205 -14.94 -3.46 5.75
N LEU A 206 -14.05 -3.08 4.84
CA LEU A 206 -14.28 -3.23 3.40
C LEU A 206 -13.21 -4.14 2.77
N PRO A 207 -13.61 -5.21 2.06
CA PRO A 207 -12.66 -5.99 1.29
C PRO A 207 -12.11 -5.16 0.13
N GLN A 208 -10.89 -5.49 -0.30
CA GLN A 208 -10.35 -4.90 -1.51
C GLN A 208 -11.09 -5.46 -2.72
N SER A 209 -11.98 -4.65 -3.29
CA SER A 209 -12.78 -4.98 -4.47
C SER A 209 -12.33 -4.26 -5.73
N LYS A 210 -11.47 -3.24 -5.57
CA LYS A 210 -10.91 -2.44 -6.65
C LYS A 210 -9.39 -2.34 -6.52
N TRP A 211 -8.76 -2.02 -7.64
CA TRP A 211 -7.34 -1.71 -7.75
C TRP A 211 -7.14 -0.44 -8.58
N SER A 212 -6.00 0.22 -8.40
CA SER A 212 -5.52 1.34 -9.21
C SER A 212 -4.07 1.06 -9.64
N GLY A 213 -3.44 1.97 -10.38
CA GLY A 213 -2.01 1.87 -10.62
C GLY A 213 -1.15 2.02 -9.36
N ASP A 214 -1.73 2.30 -8.19
CA ASP A 214 -1.00 2.47 -6.92
C ASP A 214 -0.49 1.13 -6.39
N PHE A 215 0.75 1.12 -5.90
CA PHE A 215 1.41 -0.10 -5.46
C PHE A 215 2.41 0.13 -4.32
N MET A 216 2.91 -0.97 -3.79
CA MET A 216 3.93 -0.99 -2.76
C MET A 216 5.00 -2.02 -3.08
N VAL A 217 6.26 -1.64 -2.88
CA VAL A 217 7.41 -2.56 -2.92
C VAL A 217 7.71 -3.00 -1.50
N LEU A 218 7.67 -4.31 -1.25
CA LEU A 218 7.86 -4.89 0.08
C LEU A 218 9.26 -5.51 0.19
N PHE A 219 10.05 -5.09 1.18
CA PHE A 219 11.38 -5.67 1.41
C PHE A 219 11.39 -6.78 2.47
N THR A 220 10.28 -6.97 3.18
CA THR A 220 10.11 -8.07 4.14
C THR A 220 9.10 -9.08 3.65
N PRO A 221 9.30 -10.38 3.91
CA PRO A 221 8.29 -11.37 3.62
C PRO A 221 7.09 -11.20 4.55
N GLY A 222 5.96 -11.74 4.11
CA GLY A 222 4.72 -11.79 4.89
C GLY A 222 4.76 -12.83 5.99
N HIS A 223 3.57 -13.28 6.39
CA HIS A 223 3.39 -14.20 7.49
C HIS A 223 3.97 -15.58 7.17
N ARG A 224 4.87 -16.05 8.04
CA ARG A 224 5.45 -17.41 7.94
C ARG A 224 4.56 -18.48 8.55
N ASN A 225 3.74 -18.12 9.54
CA ASN A 225 2.86 -19.05 10.25
C ASN A 225 1.40 -18.83 9.83
N LEU A 226 1.04 -19.38 8.68
CA LEU A 226 -0.31 -19.24 8.13
C LEU A 226 -1.37 -19.90 9.02
N ASN A 227 -1.05 -20.99 9.72
CA ASN A 227 -1.96 -21.62 10.67
C ASN A 227 -2.35 -20.66 11.80
N ARG A 228 -1.41 -19.84 12.29
CA ARG A 228 -1.73 -18.82 13.30
C ARG A 228 -2.64 -17.73 12.72
N CYS A 229 -2.40 -17.30 11.48
CA CYS A 229 -3.28 -16.34 10.81
C CYS A 229 -4.70 -16.90 10.66
N GLU A 230 -4.84 -18.17 10.23
CA GLU A 230 -6.12 -18.85 10.14
C GLU A 230 -6.83 -18.92 11.50
N GLN A 231 -6.12 -19.23 12.59
CA GLN A 231 -6.69 -19.20 13.94
C GLN A 231 -7.21 -17.81 14.34
N MET A 232 -6.48 -16.75 14.00
CA MET A 232 -6.93 -15.37 14.27
C MET A 232 -8.18 -15.02 13.46
N ILE A 233 -8.22 -15.42 12.18
CA ILE A 233 -9.38 -15.25 11.31
C ILE A 233 -10.58 -16.03 11.85
N ASP A 234 -10.37 -17.27 12.30
CA ASP A 234 -11.40 -18.10 12.91
C ASP A 234 -12.00 -17.45 14.14
N GLN A 235 -11.14 -16.94 15.02
CA GLN A 235 -11.55 -16.27 16.23
C GLN A 235 -12.35 -14.99 15.91
N PHE A 236 -11.86 -14.18 14.98
CA PHE A 236 -12.57 -12.97 14.54
C PHE A 236 -13.97 -13.28 13.99
N TRP A 237 -14.10 -14.29 13.13
CA TRP A 237 -15.41 -14.71 12.62
C TRP A 237 -16.32 -15.31 13.69
N LYS A 238 -15.76 -15.96 14.71
CA LYS A 238 -16.53 -16.47 15.85
C LYS A 238 -17.10 -15.33 16.69
N GLU A 239 -16.33 -14.26 16.87
CA GLU A 239 -16.71 -13.11 17.71
C GLU A 239 -17.63 -12.12 16.97
N ARG A 240 -17.33 -11.82 15.71
CA ARG A 240 -17.96 -10.73 14.93
C ARG A 240 -18.82 -11.23 13.78
N GLY A 241 -18.84 -12.53 13.50
CA GLY A 241 -19.47 -13.08 12.29
C GLY A 241 -20.95 -12.80 12.15
N GLU A 242 -21.72 -12.78 13.24
CA GLU A 242 -23.15 -12.44 13.19
C GLU A 242 -23.38 -10.96 12.87
N ASP A 243 -22.49 -10.06 13.31
CA ASP A 243 -22.58 -8.64 12.98
C ASP A 243 -22.15 -8.36 11.54
N LEU A 244 -21.09 -9.02 11.08
CA LEU A 244 -20.61 -8.94 9.70
C LEU A 244 -21.64 -9.46 8.69
N LYS A 245 -22.39 -10.52 9.04
CA LYS A 245 -23.50 -11.01 8.21
C LYS A 245 -24.61 -9.98 8.01
N LYS A 246 -24.89 -9.12 9.01
CA LYS A 246 -25.93 -8.08 8.91
C LYS A 246 -25.62 -7.04 7.83
N ILE A 247 -24.33 -6.83 7.55
CA ILE A 247 -23.85 -5.94 6.49
C ILE A 247 -23.46 -6.69 5.21
N GLY A 248 -23.82 -7.98 5.09
CA GLY A 248 -23.64 -8.78 3.89
C GLY A 248 -22.26 -9.41 3.72
N LEU A 249 -21.40 -9.39 4.74
CA LEU A 249 -20.10 -10.04 4.68
C LEU A 249 -20.19 -11.48 5.16
N HIS A 250 -19.75 -12.41 4.32
CA HIS A 250 -19.80 -13.85 4.59
C HIS A 250 -18.41 -14.45 4.56
N ARG A 251 -18.04 -15.20 5.59
CA ARG A 251 -16.71 -15.80 5.75
C ARG A 251 -16.16 -16.54 4.52
N ASN A 252 -17.03 -17.25 3.80
CA ASN A 252 -16.64 -18.07 2.65
C ASN A 252 -16.81 -17.35 1.30
N ASP A 253 -17.10 -16.04 1.32
CA ASP A 253 -17.14 -15.25 0.10
C ASP A 253 -15.70 -15.04 -0.41
N PRO A 254 -15.36 -15.52 -1.61
CA PRO A 254 -14.03 -15.31 -2.18
C PRO A 254 -13.67 -13.83 -2.32
N LYS A 255 -14.65 -12.93 -2.37
CA LYS A 255 -14.42 -11.48 -2.44
C LYS A 255 -13.92 -10.87 -1.13
N LEU A 256 -13.95 -11.62 -0.03
CA LEU A 256 -13.31 -11.27 1.24
C LEU A 256 -11.87 -11.78 1.35
N ALA A 257 -11.20 -11.95 0.21
CA ALA A 257 -9.84 -12.44 0.15
C ALA A 257 -8.91 -11.61 1.05
N ILE A 258 -8.04 -12.31 1.80
CA ILE A 258 -7.25 -11.76 2.89
C ILE A 258 -5.78 -11.68 2.46
N GLY A 259 -5.16 -10.53 2.73
CA GLY A 259 -3.73 -10.32 2.54
C GLY A 259 -3.42 -9.29 1.46
N ARG A 260 -2.34 -9.52 0.72
CA ARG A 260 -1.86 -8.62 -0.34
C ARG A 260 -2.10 -9.25 -1.70
N LEU A 261 -2.21 -8.42 -2.74
CA LEU A 261 -2.41 -8.84 -4.12
C LEU A 261 -1.14 -8.55 -4.95
N PRO A 262 -0.22 -9.52 -5.11
CA PRO A 262 1.04 -9.32 -5.82
C PRO A 262 0.83 -9.18 -7.33
N VAL A 263 1.59 -8.29 -7.96
CA VAL A 263 1.53 -7.98 -9.40
C VAL A 263 2.90 -7.94 -10.07
N ALA A 264 3.98 -7.73 -9.32
CA ALA A 264 5.34 -7.82 -9.83
C ALA A 264 6.32 -8.27 -8.73
N ARG A 265 7.58 -8.44 -9.11
CA ARG A 265 8.70 -8.72 -8.19
C ARG A 265 9.94 -7.95 -8.60
N LEU A 266 10.78 -7.61 -7.63
CA LEU A 266 12.11 -7.05 -7.91
C LEU A 266 12.94 -7.98 -8.81
N GLU A 267 13.70 -7.37 -9.72
CA GLU A 267 14.62 -8.10 -10.61
C GLU A 267 15.88 -8.58 -9.89
N GLU A 268 16.31 -7.84 -8.86
CA GLU A 268 17.49 -8.12 -8.05
C GLU A 268 17.12 -8.61 -6.63
N ASP A 269 18.12 -9.01 -5.85
CA ASP A 269 17.88 -9.43 -4.47
C ASP A 269 17.31 -8.27 -3.63
N PRO A 270 16.21 -8.46 -2.89
CA PRO A 270 15.58 -7.39 -2.13
C PRO A 270 16.48 -6.78 -1.05
N MET A 271 17.35 -7.58 -0.41
CA MET A 271 18.24 -7.09 0.63
C MET A 271 19.39 -6.29 0.03
N ASP A 272 19.98 -6.77 -1.06
CA ASP A 272 21.01 -6.02 -1.79
C ASP A 272 20.46 -4.68 -2.31
N LEU A 273 19.25 -4.68 -2.90
CA LEU A 273 18.60 -3.45 -3.33
C LEU A 273 18.36 -2.50 -2.15
N ARG A 274 17.81 -3.02 -1.05
CA ARG A 274 17.49 -2.23 0.14
C ARG A 274 18.71 -1.47 0.65
N GLU A 275 19.86 -2.13 0.72
CA GLU A 275 21.12 -1.49 1.12
C GLU A 275 21.56 -0.44 0.09
N ARG A 276 21.49 -0.78 -1.20
CA ARG A 276 21.89 0.11 -2.31
C ARG A 276 21.08 1.41 -2.35
N ILE A 277 19.77 1.33 -2.12
CA ILE A 277 18.87 2.51 -2.13
C ILE A 277 18.69 3.17 -0.76
N TYR A 278 19.38 2.71 0.29
CA TYR A 278 19.27 3.37 1.58
C TYR A 278 19.67 4.85 1.47
N GLY A 279 18.88 5.72 2.09
CA GLY A 279 19.00 7.18 2.06
C GLY A 279 18.15 7.88 0.99
N ILE A 280 17.37 7.15 0.18
CA ILE A 280 16.43 7.81 -0.75
C ILE A 280 15.40 8.64 -0.01
N THR A 281 15.04 9.80 -0.58
CA THR A 281 14.12 10.77 0.02
C THR A 281 12.90 11.06 -0.85
N GLU A 282 12.95 10.73 -2.14
CA GLU A 282 11.86 10.98 -3.09
C GLU A 282 11.78 9.86 -4.14
N ILE A 283 10.57 9.43 -4.47
CA ILE A 283 10.27 8.65 -5.67
C ILE A 283 9.98 9.66 -6.79
N VAL A 284 10.83 9.67 -7.81
CA VAL A 284 10.83 10.69 -8.86
C VAL A 284 9.98 10.27 -10.05
N ASP A 285 10.06 9.00 -10.43
CA ASP A 285 9.39 8.49 -11.63
C ASP A 285 9.12 6.99 -11.54
N VAL A 286 8.08 6.55 -12.24
CA VAL A 286 7.77 5.15 -12.52
C VAL A 286 7.51 5.04 -14.02
N SER A 287 8.20 4.12 -14.68
CA SER A 287 8.07 3.91 -16.12
C SER A 287 7.98 2.43 -16.45
N VAL A 288 7.31 2.11 -17.54
CA VAL A 288 7.16 0.74 -18.04
C VAL A 288 7.71 0.67 -19.46
N GLU A 289 8.65 -0.21 -19.66
CA GLU A 289 9.26 -0.50 -20.96
C GLU A 289 8.75 -1.86 -21.45
N ASP A 290 8.31 -1.90 -22.71
CA ASP A 290 8.20 -3.16 -23.41
C ASP A 290 9.62 -3.65 -23.66
N GLU A 291 9.91 -4.89 -23.26
CA GLU A 291 11.16 -5.50 -23.68
C GLU A 291 11.15 -5.47 -25.22
N LEU A 292 12.07 -4.70 -25.79
CA LEU A 292 12.33 -4.72 -27.23
C LEU A 292 12.40 -6.19 -27.63
N ASN A 293 11.59 -6.60 -28.60
CA ASN A 293 11.66 -7.90 -29.24
C ASN A 293 13.13 -8.30 -29.37
N VAL A 294 13.61 -9.15 -28.47
CA VAL A 294 14.86 -9.84 -28.69
C VAL A 294 14.54 -10.72 -29.89
N SER A 295 14.99 -10.30 -31.07
CA SER A 295 14.87 -11.09 -32.28
C SER A 295 15.25 -12.53 -31.91
N PRO A 296 14.44 -13.54 -32.29
CA PRO A 296 14.76 -14.91 -31.98
C PRO A 296 16.21 -15.17 -32.42
N PRO A 297 17.01 -15.90 -31.62
CA PRO A 297 18.37 -16.22 -32.02
C PRO A 297 18.27 -16.82 -33.42
N HIS A 298 19.04 -16.26 -34.37
CA HIS A 298 19.18 -16.81 -35.69
C HIS A 298 19.35 -18.33 -35.55
N GLU A 299 18.45 -19.10 -36.19
CA GLU A 299 18.60 -20.54 -36.34
C GLU A 299 19.95 -20.81 -37.01
N GLY A 300 20.95 -21.03 -36.16
CA GLY A 300 22.30 -21.39 -36.50
C GLY A 300 22.48 -22.86 -36.17
N ASN A 301 22.44 -23.66 -37.22
CA ASN A 301 22.92 -25.05 -37.31
C ASN A 301 22.05 -26.12 -36.64
N GLU A 302 21.23 -26.77 -37.48
CA GLU A 302 20.90 -28.18 -37.35
C GLU A 302 22.18 -28.99 -37.15
N VAL A 303 22.36 -29.55 -35.95
CA VAL A 303 23.26 -30.68 -35.74
C VAL A 303 22.42 -31.93 -35.89
N SER A 304 22.64 -32.64 -36.99
CA SER A 304 22.06 -33.96 -37.25
C SER A 304 22.48 -34.93 -36.14
N LEU A 305 21.54 -35.38 -35.32
CA LEU A 305 21.73 -36.56 -34.47
C LEU A 305 21.51 -37.81 -35.32
N GLN A 306 22.61 -38.41 -35.76
CA GLN A 306 22.63 -39.79 -36.21
C GLN A 306 22.29 -40.70 -35.01
N ARG A 307 21.31 -41.57 -35.24
CA ARG A 307 20.91 -42.66 -34.34
C ARG A 307 22.05 -43.64 -34.13
N PHE A 308 22.37 -43.90 -32.87
CA PHE A 308 22.70 -45.22 -32.34
C PHE A 308 22.06 -45.36 -30.96
#